data_AF-A0A0C1RA16-F1
#
_entry.id   AF-A0A0C1RA16-F1
#
_cell.length_a   1.000
_cell.length_b   1.000
_cell.length_c   1.000
_cell.angle_alpha   90.00
_cell.angle_beta   90.00
_cell.angle_gamma   90.00
#
_symmetry.space_group_name_H-M   'P 1'
#
loop_
_entity.id
_entity.type
_entity.pdbx_description
1 polymer ?
#
loop_
_entity_poly.entity_id
_entity_poly.type
_entity_poly.pdbx_seq_one_letter_code
_entity_poly.pdbx_strand_id
1 'polypeptide(L)'
;CLVNDWSARDIQAWEYQPLGPFLSKSFATTISPWVVTLEALAPFRCASFQRPQEDPLPLPYLSSAHDTKLGGIDLTVEALIRSEQMRAAEMQPFCLSRASFKSMYWTLAQMLAHHSSNGCNLRSGDLHKFKISE
;
A
#
# COMPACT_ATOMS: atom_id res chain seq x y z
N CYS A 1 1.75 -0.79 9.90
CA CYS A 1 0.38 -1.23 10.21
C CYS A 1 -0.28 -1.70 8.90
N LEU A 2 -1.38 -2.44 8.98
CA LEU A 2 -2.25 -2.74 7.84
C LEU A 2 -3.31 -1.65 7.70
N VAL A 3 -3.73 -1.37 6.47
CA VAL A 3 -4.76 -0.36 6.16
C VAL A 3 -5.79 -0.96 5.20
N ASN A 4 -7.07 -0.82 5.53
CA ASN A 4 -8.18 -1.10 4.62
C ASN A 4 -8.87 0.23 4.24
N ASP A 5 -8.72 0.61 2.98
CA ASP A 5 -9.29 1.82 2.36
C ASP A 5 -10.61 1.48 1.67
N TRP A 6 -11.68 1.42 2.46
CA TRP A 6 -13.01 1.02 1.98
C TRP A 6 -13.48 1.92 0.82
N SER A 7 -14.19 1.33 -0.13
CA SER A 7 -14.52 2.01 -1.39
C SER A 7 -15.93 1.68 -1.86
N ALA A 8 -16.77 2.70 -2.08
CA ALA A 8 -18.04 2.57 -2.78
C ALA A 8 -17.82 2.86 -4.28
N ARG A 9 -17.69 1.81 -5.09
CA ARG A 9 -17.19 1.93 -6.48
C ARG A 9 -18.17 2.58 -7.46
N ASP A 10 -19.46 2.40 -7.22
CA ASP A 10 -20.54 3.08 -7.93
C ASP A 10 -20.50 4.59 -7.71
N ILE A 11 -20.41 5.04 -6.45
CA ILE A 11 -20.23 6.46 -6.10
C ILE A 11 -18.92 7.00 -6.68
N GLN A 12 -17.84 6.22 -6.57
CA GLN A 12 -16.52 6.63 -7.07
C GLN A 12 -16.56 6.88 -8.58
N ALA A 13 -17.16 5.96 -9.35
CA ALA A 13 -17.21 6.06 -10.80
C ALA A 13 -17.94 7.35 -11.27
N TRP A 14 -18.98 7.76 -10.54
CA TRP A 14 -19.71 8.99 -10.81
C TRP A 14 -18.94 10.25 -10.42
N GLU A 15 -18.28 10.27 -9.25
CA GLU A 15 -17.70 11.51 -8.69
C GLU A 15 -16.24 11.78 -9.08
N TYR A 16 -15.45 10.77 -9.48
CA TYR A 16 -13.98 10.92 -9.47
C TYR A 16 -13.44 11.89 -10.53
N GLN A 17 -14.20 12.19 -11.58
CA GLN A 17 -13.75 13.10 -12.63
C GLN A 17 -14.26 14.52 -12.37
N PRO A 18 -13.41 15.56 -12.42
CA PRO A 18 -11.96 15.54 -12.70
C PRO A 18 -11.05 15.54 -11.45
N LEU A 19 -11.63 15.64 -10.25
CA LEU A 19 -10.90 16.03 -9.03
C LEU A 19 -10.39 14.85 -8.19
N GLY A 20 -10.73 13.63 -8.57
CA GLY A 20 -10.39 12.41 -7.85
C GLY A 20 -11.49 11.96 -6.86
N PRO A 21 -11.26 10.81 -6.19
CA PRO A 21 -12.23 10.22 -5.27
C PRO A 21 -12.48 11.07 -4.03
N PHE A 22 -13.74 11.14 -3.56
CA PHE A 22 -14.14 11.90 -2.39
C PHE A 22 -15.05 11.10 -1.45
N LEU A 23 -16.38 11.17 -1.60
CA LEU A 23 -17.34 10.51 -0.71
C LEU A 23 -17.24 8.98 -0.78
N SER A 24 -16.84 8.46 -1.93
CA SER A 24 -16.58 7.04 -2.13
C SER A 24 -15.42 6.48 -1.30
N LYS A 25 -14.64 7.33 -0.63
CA LYS A 25 -13.45 6.96 0.17
C LYS A 25 -13.47 7.51 1.59
N SER A 26 -14.06 8.67 1.81
CA SER A 26 -14.02 9.36 3.11
C SER A 26 -14.97 8.76 4.16
N PHE A 27 -15.82 7.81 3.80
CA PHE A 27 -16.79 7.20 4.72
C PHE A 27 -16.16 6.25 5.74
N ALA A 28 -15.09 5.53 5.38
CA ALA A 28 -14.38 4.65 6.30
C ALA A 28 -12.97 4.31 5.82
N THR A 29 -12.00 4.38 6.73
CA THR A 29 -10.69 3.75 6.58
C THR A 29 -10.36 3.06 7.89
N THR A 30 -10.00 1.78 7.83
CA THR A 30 -9.62 1.00 9.01
C THR A 30 -8.11 0.79 9.02
N ILE A 31 -7.47 0.96 10.18
CA ILE A 31 -6.05 0.64 10.38
C ILE A 31 -5.90 -0.42 11.47
N SER A 32 -4.91 -1.30 11.33
CA SER A 32 -4.55 -2.21 12.43
C SER A 32 -4.00 -1.40 13.62
N PRO A 33 -4.26 -1.82 14.88
CA PRO A 33 -3.85 -1.04 16.04
C PRO A 33 -2.33 -1.00 16.26
N TRP A 34 -1.58 -1.96 15.72
CA TRP A 34 -0.14 -2.06 15.92
C TRP A 34 0.66 -1.42 14.78
N VAL A 35 1.57 -0.52 15.16
CA VAL A 35 2.59 0.04 14.26
C VAL A 35 3.87 -0.79 14.40
N VAL A 36 4.09 -1.70 13.44
CA VAL A 36 5.37 -2.41 13.29
C VAL A 36 6.41 -1.42 12.76
N THR A 37 7.53 -1.29 13.46
CA THR A 37 8.57 -0.30 13.13
C THR A 37 9.42 -0.75 11.94
N LEU A 38 10.15 0.18 11.32
CA LEU A 38 11.03 -0.13 10.19
C LEU A 38 12.23 -0.99 10.62
N GLU A 39 12.68 -0.86 11.88
CA GLU A 39 13.74 -1.68 12.48
C GLU A 39 13.29 -3.13 12.64
N ALA A 40 12.05 -3.35 13.09
CA ALA A 40 11.47 -4.70 13.18
C ALA A 40 11.29 -5.34 11.79
N LEU A 41 11.13 -4.53 10.75
CA LEU A 41 11.05 -4.97 9.36
C LEU A 41 12.43 -5.15 8.69
N ALA A 42 13.53 -4.77 9.35
CA ALA A 42 14.87 -4.84 8.76
C ALA A 42 15.27 -6.26 8.28
N PRO A 43 14.95 -7.36 9.00
CA PRO A 43 15.25 -8.71 8.53
C PRO A 43 14.50 -9.13 7.25
N PHE A 44 13.40 -8.44 6.93
CA PHE A 44 12.55 -8.73 5.77
C PHE A 44 12.83 -7.81 4.58
N ARG A 45 13.89 -6.99 4.65
CA ARG A 45 14.30 -6.12 3.54
C ARG A 45 14.80 -6.95 2.37
N CYS A 46 14.40 -6.57 1.16
CA CYS A 46 14.81 -7.21 -0.07
C CYS A 46 15.07 -6.18 -1.18
N ALA A 47 15.57 -6.64 -2.32
CA ALA A 47 15.67 -5.79 -3.51
C ALA A 47 14.30 -5.19 -3.86
N SER A 48 14.29 -3.94 -4.32
CA SER A 48 13.07 -3.33 -4.86
C SER A 48 12.60 -4.08 -6.11
N PHE A 49 11.35 -3.89 -6.50
CA PHE A 49 10.81 -4.47 -7.73
C PHE A 49 11.73 -4.20 -8.94
N GLN A 50 12.07 -5.27 -9.66
CA GLN A 50 12.86 -5.18 -10.88
C GLN A 50 11.95 -4.75 -12.03
N ARG A 51 12.17 -3.53 -12.51
CA ARG A 51 11.41 -2.98 -13.64
C ARG A 51 11.80 -3.71 -14.94
N PRO A 52 10.84 -3.91 -15.87
CA PRO A 52 11.13 -4.33 -17.24
C PRO A 52 12.19 -3.45 -17.89
N GLN A 53 12.94 -3.98 -18.86
CA GLN A 53 14.03 -3.25 -19.50
C GLN A 53 13.52 -2.08 -20.36
N GLU A 54 12.31 -2.23 -20.90
CA GLU A 54 11.59 -1.24 -21.67
C GLU A 54 11.02 -0.09 -20.83
N ASP A 55 10.95 -0.22 -19.50
CA ASP A 55 10.44 0.82 -18.63
C ASP A 55 11.43 1.99 -18.52
N PRO A 56 10.95 3.25 -18.55
CA PRO A 56 11.81 4.39 -18.32
C PRO A 56 12.39 4.35 -16.90
N LEU A 57 13.68 4.67 -16.80
CA LEU A 57 14.34 4.79 -15.50
C LEU A 57 13.70 5.92 -14.68
N PRO A 58 13.59 5.75 -13.35
CA PRO A 58 13.20 6.84 -12.46
C PRO A 58 14.13 8.06 -12.63
N LEU A 59 13.57 9.26 -12.46
CA LEU A 59 14.36 10.49 -12.42
C LEU A 59 15.42 10.43 -11.30
N PRO A 60 16.54 11.17 -11.40
CA PRO A 60 17.66 11.04 -10.46
C PRO A 60 17.27 11.18 -8.97
N TYR A 61 16.33 12.06 -8.62
CA TYR A 61 15.89 12.24 -7.23
C TYR A 61 15.10 11.05 -6.65
N LEU A 62 14.68 10.11 -7.50
CA LEU A 62 14.01 8.85 -7.13
C LEU A 62 14.94 7.63 -7.27
N SER A 63 16.21 7.84 -7.61
CA SER A 63 17.19 6.78 -7.84
C SER A 63 18.19 6.70 -6.70
N SER A 64 18.34 5.53 -6.10
CA SER A 64 19.28 5.27 -5.01
C SER A 64 19.74 3.81 -5.03
N ALA A 65 21.06 3.58 -5.07
CA ALA A 65 21.62 2.23 -5.06
C ALA A 65 21.28 1.47 -3.77
N HIS A 66 21.10 2.17 -2.64
CA HIS A 66 20.65 1.56 -1.40
C HIS A 66 19.19 1.10 -1.51
N ASP A 67 18.32 1.95 -2.05
CA ASP A 67 16.90 1.65 -2.23
C ASP A 67 16.68 0.55 -3.28
N THR A 68 17.49 0.49 -4.34
CA THR A 68 17.43 -0.64 -5.28
C THR A 68 17.73 -1.98 -4.61
N LYS A 69 18.71 -2.00 -3.68
CA LYS A 69 19.14 -3.24 -3.00
C LYS A 69 18.25 -3.65 -1.83
N LEU A 70 17.66 -2.69 -1.12
CA LEU A 70 16.97 -2.93 0.17
C LEU A 70 15.63 -2.18 0.30
N GLY A 71 15.14 -1.53 -0.75
CA GLY A 71 13.90 -0.74 -0.72
C GLY A 71 12.63 -1.58 -0.67
N GLY A 72 12.70 -2.84 -1.08
CA GLY A 72 11.60 -3.80 -0.98
C GLY A 72 11.43 -4.35 0.45
N ILE A 73 10.24 -4.85 0.76
CA ILE A 73 9.94 -5.54 2.02
C ILE A 73 9.17 -6.81 1.69
N ASP A 74 9.70 -7.97 2.11
CA ASP A 74 9.07 -9.27 1.90
C ASP A 74 7.99 -9.51 2.97
N LEU A 75 6.78 -9.02 2.69
CA LEU A 75 5.60 -9.24 3.51
C LEU A 75 4.52 -9.92 2.69
N THR A 76 3.93 -10.97 3.24
CA THR A 76 2.70 -11.55 2.69
C THR A 76 1.50 -10.89 3.35
N VAL A 77 0.53 -10.47 2.55
CA VAL A 77 -0.71 -9.85 3.02
C VAL A 77 -1.88 -10.64 2.47
N GLU A 78 -2.82 -11.00 3.33
CA GLU A 78 -4.01 -11.75 2.97
C GLU A 78 -5.27 -10.96 3.31
N ALA A 79 -6.26 -11.03 2.43
CA ALA A 79 -7.61 -10.57 2.71
C ALA A 79 -8.53 -11.79 2.84
N LEU A 80 -9.14 -11.94 4.01
CA LEU A 80 -10.11 -12.99 4.27
C LEU A 80 -11.50 -12.39 4.43
N ILE A 81 -12.53 -13.08 3.95
CA ILE A 81 -13.93 -12.70 4.09
C ILE A 81 -14.71 -13.78 4.85
N ARG A 82 -15.61 -13.34 5.72
CA ARG A 82 -16.53 -14.21 6.44
C ARG A 82 -17.90 -13.57 6.46
N SER A 83 -18.88 -14.22 5.82
CA SER A 83 -20.27 -13.74 5.84
C SER A 83 -20.95 -14.06 7.18
N GLU A 84 -22.11 -13.45 7.41
CA GLU A 84 -22.93 -13.78 8.56
C GLU A 84 -23.37 -15.25 8.57
N GLN A 85 -23.76 -15.80 7.42
CA GLN A 85 -24.15 -17.21 7.33
C GLN A 85 -22.97 -18.15 7.64
N MET A 86 -21.77 -17.83 7.13
CA MET A 86 -20.55 -18.57 7.46
C MET A 86 -20.27 -18.53 8.97
N ARG A 87 -20.51 -17.39 9.62
CA ARG A 87 -20.34 -17.27 11.07
C ARG A 87 -21.37 -18.10 11.83
N ALA A 88 -22.63 -18.08 11.43
CA ALA A 88 -23.71 -18.86 12.04
C ALA A 88 -23.49 -20.37 11.90
N ALA A 89 -22.91 -20.80 10.78
CA ALA A 89 -22.54 -22.19 10.52
C ALA A 89 -21.13 -22.57 11.04
N GLU A 90 -20.50 -21.71 11.87
CA GLU A 90 -19.14 -21.91 12.41
C GLU A 90 -18.05 -22.19 11.35
N MET A 91 -18.27 -21.76 10.11
CA MET A 91 -17.33 -21.91 9.02
C MET A 91 -16.14 -20.96 9.18
N GLN A 92 -14.97 -21.42 8.74
CA GLN A 92 -13.75 -20.63 8.67
C GLN A 92 -13.88 -19.49 7.63
N PRO A 93 -13.20 -18.34 7.82
CA PRO A 93 -13.11 -17.31 6.79
C PRO A 93 -12.51 -17.86 5.49
N PHE A 94 -12.99 -17.36 4.35
CA PHE A 94 -12.46 -17.69 3.03
C PHE A 94 -11.35 -16.70 2.65
N CYS A 95 -10.19 -17.20 2.21
CA CYS A 95 -9.10 -16.34 1.71
C CYS A 95 -9.45 -15.83 0.32
N LEU A 96 -9.78 -14.54 0.22
CA LEU A 96 -10.16 -13.89 -1.03
C LEU A 96 -8.94 -13.54 -1.88
N SER A 97 -7.88 -13.06 -1.24
CA SER A 97 -6.63 -12.72 -1.90
C SER A 97 -5.43 -12.92 -1.00
N ARG A 98 -4.29 -13.21 -1.64
CA ARG A 98 -2.97 -13.29 -1.03
C ARG A 98 -1.99 -12.57 -1.95
N ALA A 99 -1.40 -11.48 -1.45
CA ALA A 99 -0.47 -10.65 -2.19
C ALA A 99 0.87 -10.54 -1.45
N SER A 100 1.91 -10.12 -2.15
CA SER A 100 3.23 -9.87 -1.56
C SER A 100 3.63 -8.42 -1.71
N PHE A 101 3.98 -7.76 -0.60
CA PHE A 101 4.42 -6.36 -0.61
C PHE A 101 5.73 -6.15 -1.41
N LYS A 102 6.48 -7.22 -1.69
CA LYS A 102 7.66 -7.17 -2.57
C LYS A 102 7.31 -6.81 -4.02
N SER A 103 6.05 -6.98 -4.44
CA SER A 103 5.60 -6.62 -5.79
C SER A 103 5.38 -5.12 -6.00
N MET A 104 5.54 -4.30 -4.95
CA MET A 104 5.39 -2.85 -5.03
C MET A 104 6.39 -2.24 -6.02
N TYR A 105 5.88 -1.67 -7.11
CA TYR A 105 6.67 -1.04 -8.17
C TYR A 105 7.45 0.21 -7.71
N TRP A 106 6.87 0.95 -6.76
CA TRP A 106 7.50 2.09 -6.09
C TRP A 106 7.77 1.75 -4.63
N THR A 107 8.99 2.03 -4.17
CA THR A 107 9.37 1.80 -2.77
C THR A 107 8.77 2.88 -1.85
N LEU A 108 8.74 2.59 -0.55
CA LEU A 108 8.33 3.56 0.46
C LEU A 108 9.18 4.84 0.39
N ALA A 109 10.50 4.70 0.17
CA ALA A 109 11.42 5.82 0.08
C ALA A 109 11.13 6.70 -1.13
N GLN A 110 10.88 6.09 -2.31
CA GLN A 110 10.54 6.83 -3.52
C GLN A 110 9.22 7.60 -3.38
N MET A 111 8.20 6.98 -2.78
CA MET A 111 6.90 7.63 -2.59
C MET A 111 6.99 8.82 -1.63
N LEU A 112 7.77 8.71 -0.54
CA LEU A 112 8.01 9.82 0.38
C LEU A 112 8.84 10.93 -0.28
N ALA A 113 9.91 10.57 -0.99
CA ALA A 113 10.75 11.54 -1.71
C ALA A 113 9.93 12.34 -2.74
N HIS A 114 9.06 11.66 -3.48
CA HIS A 114 8.14 12.30 -4.42
C HIS A 114 7.12 13.20 -3.71
N HIS A 115 6.51 12.74 -2.62
CA HIS A 115 5.52 13.54 -1.89
C HIS A 115 6.12 14.86 -1.39
N SER A 116 7.36 14.85 -0.90
CA SER A 116 8.03 16.07 -0.41
C SER A 116 8.74 16.89 -1.48
N SER A 117 8.81 16.45 -2.74
CA SER A 117 9.68 17.08 -3.75
C SER A 117 9.25 18.49 -4.15
N ASN A 118 7.99 18.85 -3.92
CA ASN A 118 7.45 20.19 -4.18
C ASN A 118 7.51 21.13 -2.96
N GLY A 119 8.16 20.71 -1.88
CA GLY A 119 8.20 21.45 -0.61
C GLY A 119 7.06 21.14 0.35
N CYS A 120 6.20 20.15 0.05
CA CYS A 120 5.20 19.65 1.00
C CYS A 120 5.88 19.19 2.29
N ASN A 121 5.44 19.72 3.42
CA ASN A 121 6.00 19.40 4.72
C ASN A 121 5.34 18.16 5.32
N LEU A 122 6.14 17.13 5.60
CA LEU A 122 5.69 15.94 6.32
C LEU A 122 5.69 16.21 7.83
N ARG A 123 4.71 15.66 8.54
CA ARG A 123 4.56 15.78 9.99
C ARG A 123 4.52 14.41 10.65
N SER A 124 4.92 14.38 11.92
CA SER A 124 4.77 13.18 12.74
C SER A 124 3.29 12.79 12.83
N GLY A 125 3.01 11.52 12.57
CA GLY A 125 1.64 10.99 12.53
C GLY A 125 0.98 11.01 11.15
N ASP A 126 1.60 11.61 10.12
CA ASP A 126 1.08 11.52 8.75
C ASP A 126 1.08 10.06 8.27
N LEU A 127 -0.11 9.56 7.88
CA LEU A 127 -0.29 8.20 7.38
C LEU A 127 -0.25 8.17 5.85
N HIS A 128 0.72 7.42 5.32
CA HIS A 128 0.86 7.19 3.89
C HIS A 128 0.32 5.79 3.56
N LYS A 129 -0.71 5.73 2.70
CA LYS A 129 -1.34 4.48 2.29
C LYS A 129 -0.65 3.92 1.05
N PHE A 130 -0.26 2.64 1.10
CA PHE A 130 0.41 1.95 0.00
C PHE A 130 -0.48 0.83 -0.51
N LYS A 131 -0.79 0.83 -1.80
CA LYS A 131 -1.65 -0.17 -2.42
C LYS A 131 -0.80 -1.26 -3.07
N ILE A 132 -0.93 -2.48 -2.56
CA ILE A 132 -0.36 -3.67 -3.21
C ILE A 132 -1.22 -3.97 -4.44
N SER A 133 -0.60 -3.94 -5.62
CA SER A 133 -1.22 -4.42 -6.85
C SER A 133 -0.97 -5.93 -6.97
N GLU A 134 -2.04 -6.67 -7.27
CA GLU A 134 -1.97 -8.03 -7.79
C GLU A 134 -1.43 -8.02 -9.23
#